data_AF-A0AAE3DVL3-F1
#
_entry.id   AF-A0AAE3DVL3-F1
#
_cell.length_a   1.000
_cell.length_b   1.000
_cell.length_c   1.000
_cell.angle_alpha   90.00
_cell.angle_beta   90.00
_cell.angle_gamma   90.00
#
_symmetry.space_group_name_H-M   'P 1'
#
loop_
_entity.id
_entity.type
_entity.pdbx_description
1 polymer ?
#
loop_
_entity_poly.entity_id
_entity_poly.type
_entity_poly.pdbx_seq_one_letter_code
_entity_poly.pdbx_strand_id
1 'polypeptide(L)'
;MTAARLVHEELSEDGTTSYLDIPVVEIDGKWYLDLESWDDDDSDYDDDDEEEDDDEDFEELEELLEEGLAARPFYGIWCYASKDSDEAESYAEYLESVCEEPEVLLSSDWSNLNSEPYYVVTAGRYETEEEAEEALDEVQSVCDGAYVKYSGEYQG
;
A
#
# COMPACT_ATOMS: atom_id res chain seq x y z
N MET A 1 -29.66 10.67 30.78
CA MET A 1 -28.84 10.95 29.60
C MET A 1 -29.30 12.27 29.04
N THR A 2 -28.38 13.18 28.78
CA THR A 2 -28.68 14.50 28.20
C THR A 2 -28.13 14.45 26.78
N ALA A 3 -29.02 14.52 25.79
CA ALA A 3 -28.63 14.63 24.39
C ALA A 3 -28.20 16.08 24.10
N ALA A 4 -27.07 16.25 23.44
CA ALA A 4 -26.55 17.54 23.01
C ALA A 4 -26.06 17.45 21.56
N ARG A 5 -26.01 18.58 20.87
CA ARG A 5 -25.48 18.67 19.49
C ARG A 5 -24.17 19.42 19.51
N LEU A 6 -23.14 18.85 18.89
CA LEU A 6 -21.85 19.50 18.71
C LEU A 6 -21.81 20.06 17.30
N VAL A 7 -21.74 21.39 17.20
CA VAL A 7 -21.57 22.08 15.91
C VAL A 7 -20.08 22.25 15.67
N HIS A 8 -19.53 21.51 14.72
CA HIS A 8 -18.16 21.68 14.28
C HIS A 8 -18.11 22.58 13.04
N GLU A 9 -17.35 23.67 13.13
CA GLU A 9 -17.12 24.62 12.04
C GLU A 9 -15.82 24.22 11.34
N GLU A 10 -15.92 23.71 10.11
CA GLU A 10 -14.74 23.47 9.28
C GLU A 10 -14.63 24.55 8.22
N LEU A 11 -13.48 25.22 8.19
CA LEU A 11 -13.12 26.20 7.17
C LEU A 11 -12.38 25.47 6.06
N SER A 12 -13.05 25.31 4.93
CA SER A 12 -12.45 24.73 3.73
C SER A 12 -11.51 25.73 3.05
N GLU A 13 -10.49 25.24 2.34
CA GLU A 13 -9.47 26.07 1.68
C GLU A 13 -10.03 27.01 0.61
N ASP A 14 -11.25 26.74 0.11
CA ASP A 14 -11.98 27.62 -0.82
C ASP A 14 -12.76 28.75 -0.12
N GLY A 15 -12.70 28.82 1.22
CA GLY A 15 -13.38 29.81 2.03
C GLY A 15 -14.86 29.50 2.30
N THR A 16 -15.33 28.30 1.94
CA THR A 16 -16.63 27.83 2.40
C THR A 16 -16.52 27.25 3.81
N THR A 17 -17.42 27.69 4.69
CA THR A 17 -17.58 27.10 6.02
C THR A 17 -18.67 26.05 5.94
N SER A 18 -18.34 24.81 6.25
CA SER A 18 -19.29 23.73 6.50
C SER A 18 -19.53 23.61 8.00
N TYR A 19 -20.81 23.49 8.38
CA TYR A 19 -21.21 23.20 9.76
C TYR A 19 -21.68 21.75 9.83
N LEU A 20 -20.93 20.91 10.52
CA LEU A 20 -21.30 19.53 10.79
C LEU A 20 -22.03 19.49 12.15
N ASP A 21 -23.32 19.16 12.14
CA ASP A 21 -24.13 18.96 13.35
C ASP A 21 -24.01 17.49 13.77
N ILE A 22 -23.18 17.23 14.78
CA ILE A 22 -22.87 15.88 15.23
C ILE A 22 -23.68 15.57 16.50
N PRO A 23 -24.58 14.58 16.50
CA PRO A 23 -25.34 14.21 17.68
C PRO A 23 -24.44 13.50 18.70
N VAL A 24 -24.44 13.99 19.95
CA VAL A 24 -23.64 13.43 21.04
C VAL A 24 -24.46 13.21 22.32
N VAL A 25 -24.14 12.16 23.06
CA VAL A 25 -24.75 11.81 24.34
C VAL A 25 -23.70 11.80 25.46
N GLU A 26 -24.02 12.42 26.59
CA GLU A 26 -23.17 12.32 27.79
C GLU A 26 -23.55 11.08 28.62
N ILE A 27 -22.59 10.19 28.82
CA ILE A 27 -22.70 9.02 29.70
C ILE A 27 -21.52 9.05 30.68
N ASP A 28 -21.81 9.09 31.99
CA ASP A 28 -20.81 9.11 33.06
C ASP A 28 -19.75 10.24 32.94
N GLY A 29 -20.16 11.42 32.47
CA GLY A 29 -19.28 12.58 32.29
C GLY A 29 -18.35 12.49 31.07
N LYS A 30 -18.57 11.52 30.18
CA LYS A 30 -17.89 11.35 28.89
C LYS A 30 -18.89 11.50 27.76
N TRP A 31 -18.45 12.13 26.67
CA TRP A 31 -19.27 12.36 25.49
C TRP A 31 -19.06 11.22 24.49
N TYR A 32 -20.16 10.64 24.03
CA TYR A 32 -20.20 9.58 23.04
C TYR A 32 -21.01 10.05 21.84
N LEU A 33 -20.65 9.58 20.64
CA LEU A 33 -21.49 9.79 19.46
C LEU A 33 -22.79 9.02 19.65
N ASP A 34 -23.91 9.70 19.43
CA ASP A 34 -25.24 9.09 19.50
C ASP A 34 -25.55 8.44 18.15
N LEU A 35 -25.18 7.16 18.02
CA LEU A 35 -25.29 6.40 16.76
C LEU A 35 -26.73 5.96 16.44
N GLU A 36 -27.65 6.05 17.40
CA GLU A 36 -29.06 5.69 17.24
C GLU A 36 -29.89 6.79 16.53
N SER A 37 -29.29 7.94 16.23
CA SER A 37 -29.96 9.08 15.56
C SER A 37 -29.66 9.17 14.06
N TRP A 38 -28.94 8.21 13.47
CA TRP A 38 -28.63 8.22 12.04
C TRP A 38 -29.61 7.39 11.18
N ASP A 39 -30.64 6.81 11.79
CA ASP A 39 -31.75 6.16 11.08
C ASP A 39 -32.93 7.13 10.90
N ASP A 40 -32.79 8.12 10.01
CA ASP A 40 -33.92 8.87 9.45
C ASP A 40 -33.46 9.52 8.12
N ASP A 41 -32.98 8.69 7.19
CA ASP A 41 -33.03 9.01 5.76
C ASP A 41 -34.17 8.19 5.15
N ASP A 42 -35.28 8.90 4.96
CA ASP A 42 -36.55 8.51 4.37
C ASP A 42 -36.31 8.10 2.89
N SER A 43 -35.78 6.89 2.65
CA SER A 43 -35.64 6.32 1.30
C SER A 43 -36.84 5.43 0.96
N ASP A 44 -37.96 6.07 0.67
CA ASP A 44 -39.09 5.48 -0.07
C ASP A 44 -38.69 5.42 -1.56
N TYR A 45 -37.84 4.45 -1.92
CA TYR A 45 -37.59 4.06 -3.31
C TYR A 45 -38.28 2.72 -3.59
N ASP A 46 -39.46 2.83 -4.20
CA ASP A 46 -40.19 1.78 -4.92
C ASP A 46 -39.27 1.10 -5.96
N ASP A 47 -39.12 -0.22 -5.80
CA ASP A 47 -39.17 -1.33 -6.79
C ASP A 47 -38.41 -1.23 -8.13
N ASP A 48 -37.80 -2.38 -8.47
CA ASP A 48 -37.05 -2.73 -9.69
C ASP A 48 -35.62 -2.18 -9.80
N ASP A 49 -34.64 -2.91 -9.25
CA ASP A 49 -33.49 -3.29 -10.07
C ASP A 49 -32.92 -4.63 -9.62
N GLU A 50 -32.61 -5.47 -10.62
CA GLU A 50 -32.21 -6.86 -10.49
C GLU A 50 -30.90 -6.98 -9.68
N GLU A 51 -30.92 -7.84 -8.66
CA GLU A 51 -29.71 -8.36 -8.01
C GLU A 51 -28.92 -9.17 -9.07
N GLU A 52 -28.04 -8.51 -9.81
CA GLU A 52 -26.91 -9.20 -10.46
C GLU A 52 -25.73 -9.14 -9.48
N ASP A 53 -25.34 -10.33 -9.02
CA ASP A 53 -24.20 -10.61 -8.14
C ASP A 53 -22.93 -9.90 -8.66
N ASP A 54 -22.59 -8.74 -8.08
CA ASP A 54 -21.39 -7.93 -8.39
C ASP A 54 -20.17 -8.42 -7.57
N ASP A 55 -20.01 -9.74 -7.47
CA ASP A 55 -18.87 -10.37 -6.80
C ASP A 55 -17.64 -10.50 -7.73
N GLU A 56 -17.79 -10.19 -9.04
CA GLU A 56 -16.71 -10.34 -10.04
C GLU A 56 -15.80 -9.09 -10.18
N ASP A 57 -16.18 -7.91 -9.65
CA ASP A 57 -15.38 -6.68 -9.77
C ASP A 57 -14.23 -6.59 -8.73
N PHE A 58 -14.33 -7.32 -7.62
CA PHE A 58 -13.32 -7.24 -6.55
C PHE A 58 -12.05 -8.04 -6.86
N GLU A 59 -12.16 -9.19 -7.54
CA GLU A 59 -10.98 -9.99 -7.95
C GLU A 59 -10.19 -9.28 -9.06
N GLU A 60 -10.86 -8.65 -10.03
CA GLU A 60 -10.21 -7.87 -11.09
C GLU A 60 -9.52 -6.62 -10.53
N LEU A 61 -10.10 -5.98 -9.50
CA LEU A 61 -9.50 -4.83 -8.83
C LEU A 61 -8.29 -5.23 -7.96
N GLU A 62 -8.32 -6.40 -7.30
CA GLU A 62 -7.19 -6.92 -6.50
C GLU A 62 -6.02 -7.30 -7.41
N GLU A 63 -6.27 -7.94 -8.56
CA GLU A 63 -5.24 -8.26 -9.57
C GLU A 63 -4.62 -6.97 -10.16
N LEU A 64 -5.43 -5.95 -10.45
CA LEU A 64 -4.94 -4.65 -10.95
C LEU A 64 -4.17 -3.88 -9.88
N LEU A 65 -4.53 -4.01 -8.60
CA LEU A 65 -3.76 -3.49 -7.48
C LEU A 65 -2.44 -4.26 -7.34
N GLU A 66 -2.43 -5.58 -7.43
CA GLU A 66 -1.22 -6.39 -7.33
C GLU A 66 -0.24 -6.08 -8.48
N GLU A 67 -0.72 -5.97 -9.72
CA GLU A 67 0.07 -5.50 -10.87
C GLU A 67 0.54 -4.04 -10.69
N GLY A 68 -0.33 -3.17 -10.17
CA GLY A 68 0.00 -1.77 -9.90
C GLY A 68 1.05 -1.61 -8.79
N LEU A 69 1.01 -2.47 -7.77
CA LEU A 69 1.98 -2.55 -6.69
C LEU A 69 3.28 -3.23 -7.14
N ALA A 70 3.22 -4.10 -8.16
CA ALA A 70 4.41 -4.66 -8.80
C ALA A 70 5.15 -3.59 -9.64
N ALA A 71 4.42 -2.69 -10.29
CA ALA A 71 4.95 -1.60 -11.11
C ALA A 71 5.26 -0.32 -10.33
N ARG A 72 4.94 -0.24 -9.03
CA ARG A 72 5.26 0.94 -8.22
C ARG A 72 6.76 1.05 -7.99
N PRO A 73 7.34 2.26 -8.09
CA PRO A 73 8.74 2.46 -7.79
C PRO A 73 9.00 2.28 -6.28
N PHE A 74 10.15 1.71 -5.92
CA PHE A 74 10.46 1.35 -4.53
C PHE A 74 11.97 1.43 -4.26
N TYR A 75 12.35 1.43 -3.00
CA TYR A 75 13.73 1.22 -2.55
C TYR A 75 13.96 -0.27 -2.36
N GLY A 76 14.90 -0.85 -3.12
CA GLY A 76 15.28 -2.25 -3.02
C GLY A 76 16.66 -2.42 -2.41
N ILE A 77 16.88 -3.56 -1.73
CA ILE A 77 18.19 -3.98 -1.24
C ILE A 77 18.79 -4.93 -2.29
N TRP A 78 19.62 -4.38 -3.16
CA TRP A 78 20.19 -5.12 -4.28
C TRP A 78 21.43 -5.86 -3.83
N CYS A 79 21.40 -7.18 -3.98
CA CYS A 79 22.42 -8.08 -3.45
C CYS A 79 23.09 -8.94 -4.53
N TYR A 80 22.42 -9.18 -5.66
CA TYR A 80 22.94 -9.99 -6.75
C TYR A 80 22.41 -9.55 -8.11
N ALA A 81 23.18 -9.84 -9.16
CA ALA A 81 22.80 -9.61 -10.55
C ALA A 81 23.48 -10.64 -11.47
N SER A 82 22.70 -11.34 -12.30
CA SER A 82 23.22 -12.24 -13.34
C SER A 82 22.47 -12.06 -14.67
N LYS A 83 23.05 -12.57 -15.77
CA LYS A 83 22.34 -12.70 -17.06
C LYS A 83 21.54 -13.99 -17.15
N ASP A 84 21.79 -14.93 -16.24
CA ASP A 84 21.12 -16.22 -16.16
C ASP A 84 20.04 -16.16 -15.08
N SER A 85 18.77 -16.33 -15.47
CA SER A 85 17.64 -16.27 -14.54
C SER A 85 17.71 -17.34 -13.47
N ASP A 86 18.09 -18.57 -13.84
CA ASP A 86 18.20 -19.68 -12.88
C ASP A 86 19.23 -19.41 -11.77
N GLU A 87 20.31 -18.68 -12.06
CA GLU A 87 21.29 -18.29 -11.05
C GLU A 87 20.72 -17.24 -10.08
N ALA A 88 19.98 -16.26 -10.60
CA ALA A 88 19.34 -15.23 -9.79
C ALA A 88 18.23 -15.82 -8.90
N GLU A 89 17.38 -16.70 -9.45
CA GLU A 89 16.33 -17.42 -8.72
C GLU A 89 16.92 -18.28 -7.60
N SER A 90 17.98 -19.04 -7.89
CA SER A 90 18.65 -19.83 -6.86
C SER A 90 19.27 -18.97 -5.75
N TYR A 91 19.67 -17.74 -6.06
CA TYR A 91 20.17 -16.80 -5.06
C TYR A 91 19.04 -16.18 -4.24
N ALA A 92 17.89 -15.90 -4.85
CA ALA A 92 16.68 -15.46 -4.15
C ALA A 92 16.20 -16.52 -3.15
N GLU A 93 16.12 -17.79 -3.54
CA GLU A 93 15.75 -18.91 -2.64
C GLU A 93 16.72 -19.00 -1.44
N TYR A 94 18.00 -18.74 -1.66
CA TYR A 94 18.99 -18.69 -0.57
C TYR A 94 18.74 -17.51 0.39
N LEU A 95 18.26 -16.38 -0.12
CA LEU A 95 17.95 -15.18 0.65
C LEU A 95 16.66 -15.27 1.44
N GLU A 96 15.74 -16.20 1.14
CA GLU A 96 14.51 -16.42 1.92
C GLU A 96 14.81 -16.79 3.39
N SER A 97 16.02 -17.29 3.66
CA SER A 97 16.49 -17.54 5.04
C SER A 97 16.85 -16.26 5.80
N VAL A 98 16.98 -15.13 5.11
CA VAL A 98 17.56 -13.87 5.61
C VAL A 98 16.54 -12.75 5.56
N CYS A 99 15.81 -12.62 4.45
CA CYS A 99 14.73 -11.64 4.28
C CYS A 99 13.43 -12.37 3.95
N GLU A 100 12.30 -11.78 4.33
CA GLU A 100 10.99 -12.42 4.18
C GLU A 100 10.55 -12.55 2.72
N GLU A 101 10.93 -11.62 1.83
CA GLU A 101 10.43 -11.56 0.46
C GLU A 101 11.54 -11.16 -0.54
N PRO A 102 12.52 -12.04 -0.82
CA PRO A 102 13.45 -11.81 -1.92
C PRO A 102 12.74 -11.92 -3.26
N GLU A 103 13.08 -11.05 -4.19
CA GLU A 103 12.44 -11.00 -5.50
C GLU A 103 13.47 -10.81 -6.61
N VAL A 104 13.23 -11.49 -7.73
CA VAL A 104 14.05 -11.36 -8.94
C VAL A 104 13.33 -10.48 -9.96
N LEU A 105 14.02 -9.43 -10.40
CA LEU A 105 13.52 -8.44 -11.34
C LEU A 105 14.47 -8.28 -12.52
N LEU A 106 13.95 -7.79 -13.66
CA LEU A 106 14.78 -7.39 -14.78
C LEU A 106 15.22 -5.93 -14.61
N SER A 107 16.53 -5.69 -14.64
CA SER A 107 17.06 -4.32 -14.51
C SER A 107 16.62 -3.39 -15.64
N SER A 108 16.29 -3.92 -16.82
CA SER A 108 15.81 -3.14 -17.96
C SER A 108 14.43 -2.53 -17.73
N ASP A 109 13.64 -3.12 -16.83
CA ASP A 109 12.24 -2.76 -16.65
C ASP A 109 12.10 -1.56 -15.70
N TRP A 110 13.22 -1.04 -15.18
CA TRP A 110 13.25 0.03 -14.18
C TRP A 110 14.20 1.14 -14.59
N SER A 111 13.72 2.38 -14.56
CA SER A 111 14.40 3.53 -15.15
C SER A 111 15.73 3.92 -14.48
N ASN A 112 15.91 3.58 -13.21
CA ASN A 112 17.11 3.90 -12.44
C ASN A 112 18.06 2.70 -12.28
N LEU A 113 17.70 1.55 -12.85
CA LEU A 113 18.54 0.36 -12.92
C LEU A 113 19.33 0.31 -14.23
N ASN A 114 20.02 -0.81 -14.48
CA ASN A 114 20.89 -0.95 -15.64
C ASN A 114 20.04 -1.15 -16.91
N SER A 115 20.32 -0.36 -17.95
CA SER A 115 19.61 -0.44 -19.24
C SER A 115 19.87 -1.74 -20.02
N GLU A 116 20.96 -2.44 -19.72
CA GLU A 116 21.14 -3.82 -20.17
C GLU A 116 20.27 -4.76 -19.31
N PRO A 117 19.61 -5.78 -19.89
CA PRO A 117 18.78 -6.70 -19.13
C PRO A 117 19.66 -7.66 -18.32
N TYR A 118 19.59 -7.52 -16.99
CA TYR A 118 20.12 -8.45 -16.00
C TYR A 118 19.00 -8.84 -15.05
N TYR A 119 18.99 -10.10 -14.61
CA TYR A 119 18.18 -10.57 -13.51
C TYR A 119 18.84 -10.12 -12.21
N VAL A 120 18.29 -9.08 -11.60
CA VAL A 120 18.73 -8.50 -10.33
C VAL A 120 17.87 -9.04 -9.19
N VAL A 121 18.51 -9.35 -8.07
CA VAL A 121 17.81 -9.85 -6.87
C VAL A 121 17.74 -8.73 -5.85
N THR A 122 16.53 -8.43 -5.39
CA THR A 122 16.27 -7.52 -4.28
C THR A 122 15.84 -8.31 -3.04
N ALA A 123 16.36 -7.96 -1.88
CA ALA A 123 15.93 -8.51 -0.60
C ALA A 123 14.80 -7.63 -0.02
N GLY A 124 13.61 -7.68 -0.63
CA GLY A 124 12.45 -6.88 -0.26
C GLY A 124 12.25 -5.59 -1.05
N ARG A 125 11.06 -4.99 -0.86
CA ARG A 125 10.65 -3.71 -1.43
C ARG A 125 10.21 -2.75 -0.33
N TYR A 126 10.77 -1.55 -0.29
CA TYR A 126 10.53 -0.57 0.75
C TYR A 126 10.03 0.75 0.15
N GLU A 127 9.16 1.46 0.88
CA GLU A 127 8.64 2.76 0.44
C GLU A 127 9.67 3.87 0.64
N THR A 128 10.50 3.76 1.69
CA THR A 128 11.54 4.73 2.03
C THR A 128 12.94 4.13 2.07
N GLU A 129 13.95 4.99 1.87
CA GLU A 129 15.36 4.60 1.96
C GLU A 129 15.72 4.14 3.39
N GLU A 130 15.18 4.80 4.41
CA GLU A 130 15.46 4.51 5.83
C GLU A 130 15.02 3.08 6.20
N GLU A 131 13.82 2.67 5.80
CA GLU A 131 13.33 1.30 6.02
C GLU A 131 14.21 0.25 5.32
N ALA A 132 14.64 0.53 4.09
CA ALA A 132 15.54 -0.34 3.35
C ALA A 132 16.93 -0.42 4.01
N GLU A 133 17.43 0.69 4.57
CA GLU A 133 18.70 0.72 5.29
C GLU A 133 18.64 -0.05 6.63
N GLU A 134 17.50 -0.02 7.33
CA GLU A 134 17.33 -0.83 8.55
C GLU A 134 17.40 -2.33 8.25
N ALA A 135 16.78 -2.77 7.15
CA ALA A 135 16.84 -4.17 6.71
C ALA A 135 18.18 -4.54 6.03
N LEU A 136 18.91 -3.56 5.50
CA LEU A 136 20.22 -3.77 4.86
C LEU A 136 21.23 -4.43 5.79
N ASP A 137 21.27 -4.06 7.08
CA ASP A 137 22.26 -4.58 8.04
C ASP A 137 22.15 -6.11 8.21
N GLU A 138 20.93 -6.64 8.18
CA GLU A 138 20.67 -8.08 8.23
C GLU A 138 21.10 -8.78 6.92
N VAL A 139 20.74 -8.20 5.77
CA VAL A 139 21.10 -8.74 4.45
C VAL A 139 22.61 -8.70 4.24
N GLN A 140 23.30 -7.65 4.70
CA GLN A 140 24.75 -7.50 4.60
C GLN A 140 25.53 -8.54 5.40
N SER A 141 24.92 -9.14 6.43
CA SER A 141 25.53 -10.27 7.15
C SER A 141 25.69 -11.52 6.27
N VAL A 142 24.94 -11.61 5.17
CA VAL A 142 24.98 -12.73 4.21
C VAL A 142 25.55 -12.29 2.86
N CYS A 143 25.25 -11.07 2.42
CA CYS A 143 25.79 -10.47 1.21
C CYS A 143 26.49 -9.15 1.52
N ASP A 144 27.81 -9.18 1.76
CA ASP A 144 28.62 -7.98 2.00
C ASP A 144 28.52 -6.92 0.89
N GLY A 145 28.11 -7.32 -0.32
CA GLY A 145 27.94 -6.45 -1.48
C GLY A 145 26.56 -5.81 -1.58
N ALA A 146 25.64 -6.08 -0.64
CA ALA A 146 24.30 -5.55 -0.68
C ALA A 146 24.28 -4.03 -0.50
N TYR A 147 23.44 -3.35 -1.27
CA TYR A 147 23.25 -1.90 -1.18
C TYR A 147 21.80 -1.52 -1.43
N VAL A 148 21.36 -0.45 -0.77
CA VAL A 148 20.04 0.16 -1.02
C VAL A 148 20.11 1.03 -2.26
N LYS A 149 19.12 0.90 -3.14
CA LYS A 149 18.94 1.83 -4.27
C LYS A 149 17.47 1.88 -4.69
N TYR A 150 17.03 3.07 -5.05
CA TYR A 150 15.72 3.30 -5.65
C TYR A 150 15.63 2.69 -7.06
N SER A 151 14.61 1.87 -7.32
CA SER A 151 14.38 1.20 -8.60
C SER A 151 14.10 2.19 -9.73
N GLY A 152 13.42 3.30 -9.43
CA GLY A 152 12.94 4.24 -10.45
C GLY A 152 11.58 3.82 -10.98
N GLU A 153 11.08 4.53 -12.01
CA GLU A 153 9.79 4.22 -12.62
C GLU A 153 9.85 2.90 -13.38
N TYR A 154 8.80 2.09 -13.27
CA TYR A 154 8.63 0.88 -14.07
C TYR A 154 8.37 1.23 -15.53
N GLN A 155 9.02 0.51 -16.45
CA GLN A 155 9.06 0.82 -17.88
C GLN A 155 8.45 -0.26 -18.76
N GLY A 156 8.41 -1.53 -18.32
CA GLY A 156 7.75 -2.66 -19.00
C GLY A 156 8.37 -3.09 -20.33
#